data_AF-A0A8J8JR05-F1
#
_entry.id   AF-A0A8J8JR05-F1
#
_cell.length_a   1.000
_cell.length_b   1.000
_cell.length_c   1.000
_cell.angle_alpha   90.00
_cell.angle_beta   90.00
_cell.angle_gamma   90.00
#
_symmetry.space_group_name_H-M   'P 1'
#
loop_
_entity.id
_entity.type
_entity.pdbx_description
1 polymer ?
#
loop_
_entity_poly.entity_id
_entity_poly.type
_entity_poly.pdbx_seq_one_letter_code
_entity_poly.pdbx_strand_id
1 'polypeptide(L)'
;MDIRQLARGTVEWGRIERVVRTLADRYGREGVRVEFLEADNWLSTPCVIDDEWFVKIVSRQNALVHALLTTGRNVGAFSSGTEGFFDRFDTPREMVEHEYEATRRMREIGLNAPRPIDAFEVNGLGVLVLEYLPAFESLDDVSDDVVAAQAGDLFEMLATLHDHGMAHGDLRAENILLCDGELYFIDATSVHEDRVEETTAYDLACALAVLEPRLGSRDVVDAALSVYDPETLLSARRFLDFVRLRPDHEFDSTTLRSELEKAADLGRQR
;
A
#
# COMPACT_ATOMS: atom_id res chain seq x y z
N MET A 1 -12.63 -28.32 -3.47
CA MET A 1 -11.81 -27.56 -4.43
C MET A 1 -11.81 -26.14 -3.90
N ASP A 2 -10.66 -25.67 -3.42
CA ASP A 2 -10.57 -24.45 -2.62
C ASP A 2 -10.67 -23.22 -3.55
N ILE A 3 -11.57 -22.28 -3.25
CA ILE A 3 -11.73 -21.02 -4.01
C ILE A 3 -10.37 -20.28 -4.08
N ARG A 4 -9.54 -20.47 -3.04
CA ARG A 4 -8.17 -19.96 -2.95
C ARG A 4 -7.23 -20.48 -4.05
N GLN A 5 -7.41 -21.72 -4.53
CA GLN A 5 -6.58 -22.29 -5.62
C GLN A 5 -6.99 -21.77 -7.00
N LEU A 6 -8.25 -21.36 -7.19
CA LEU A 6 -8.75 -20.78 -8.45
C LEU A 6 -8.48 -19.28 -8.55
N ALA A 7 -8.25 -18.58 -7.44
CA ALA A 7 -7.97 -17.14 -7.40
C ALA A 7 -6.47 -16.80 -7.56
N ARG A 8 -5.57 -17.70 -7.18
CA ARG A 8 -4.12 -17.52 -7.42
C ARG A 8 -3.87 -17.48 -8.93
N GLY A 9 -3.35 -16.36 -9.42
CA GLY A 9 -2.88 -16.26 -10.80
C GLY A 9 -1.74 -17.25 -11.01
N THR A 10 -1.95 -18.27 -11.84
CA THR A 10 -0.85 -19.15 -12.26
C THR A 10 -0.41 -18.72 -13.65
N VAL A 11 0.74 -18.06 -13.72
CA VAL A 11 1.36 -17.74 -15.01
C VAL A 11 2.14 -18.96 -15.47
N GLU A 12 1.85 -19.47 -16.66
CA GLU A 12 2.59 -20.58 -17.24
C GLU A 12 4.09 -20.25 -17.32
N TRP A 13 4.94 -21.21 -16.95
CA TRP A 13 6.39 -21.01 -16.89
C TRP A 13 6.98 -20.42 -18.19
N GLY A 14 6.54 -20.91 -19.36
CA GLY A 14 7.04 -20.40 -20.64
C GLY A 14 6.70 -18.93 -20.92
N ARG A 15 5.65 -18.39 -20.27
CA ARG A 15 5.34 -16.95 -20.34
C ARG A 15 6.23 -16.16 -19.38
N ILE A 16 6.49 -16.67 -18.18
CA ILE A 16 7.44 -16.07 -17.23
C ILE A 16 8.86 -16.05 -17.84
N GLU A 17 9.30 -17.17 -18.40
CA GLU A 17 10.60 -17.27 -19.08
C GLU A 17 10.74 -16.22 -20.20
N ARG A 18 9.66 -15.94 -20.93
CA ARG A 18 9.65 -14.87 -21.94
C ARG A 18 9.81 -13.48 -21.32
N VAL A 19 9.14 -13.20 -20.20
CA VAL A 19 9.32 -11.94 -19.45
C VAL A 19 10.78 -11.78 -19.02
N VAL A 20 11.36 -12.83 -18.43
CA VAL A 20 12.75 -12.84 -17.95
C VAL A 20 13.74 -12.63 -19.09
N ARG A 21 13.54 -13.28 -20.25
CA ARG A 21 14.36 -13.04 -21.45
C ARG A 21 14.24 -11.61 -21.96
N THR A 22 13.03 -11.07 -22.01
CA THR A 22 12.82 -9.66 -22.41
C THR A 22 13.55 -8.70 -21.46
N LEU A 23 13.52 -8.95 -20.15
CA LEU A 23 14.26 -8.16 -19.16
C LEU A 23 15.77 -8.26 -19.39
N ALA A 24 16.30 -9.47 -19.57
CA ALA A 24 17.71 -9.69 -19.88
C ALA A 24 18.13 -8.92 -21.15
N ASP A 25 17.39 -9.06 -22.25
CA ASP A 25 17.65 -8.37 -23.51
C ASP A 25 17.59 -6.84 -23.36
N ARG A 26 16.57 -6.31 -22.66
CA ARG A 26 16.36 -4.87 -22.44
C ARG A 26 17.53 -4.23 -21.71
N TYR A 27 18.08 -4.93 -20.72
CA TYR A 27 19.17 -4.43 -19.90
C TYR A 27 20.54 -4.99 -20.32
N GLY A 28 20.64 -5.58 -21.52
CA GLY A 28 21.90 -6.01 -22.12
C GLY A 28 22.60 -7.15 -21.38
N ARG A 29 21.85 -8.06 -20.76
CA ARG A 29 22.35 -9.24 -20.04
C ARG A 29 22.21 -10.49 -20.91
N GLU A 30 23.25 -11.35 -20.92
CA GLU A 30 23.20 -12.65 -21.61
C GLU A 30 22.29 -13.68 -20.91
N GLY A 31 22.05 -13.47 -19.62
CA GLY A 31 21.18 -14.27 -18.76
C GLY A 31 21.08 -13.63 -17.39
N VAL A 32 20.10 -14.08 -16.59
CA VAL A 32 19.83 -13.54 -15.25
C VAL A 32 19.45 -14.65 -14.29
N ARG A 33 19.76 -14.49 -13.00
CA ARG A 33 19.22 -15.31 -11.91
C ARG A 33 17.88 -14.73 -11.48
N VAL A 34 16.90 -15.60 -11.32
CA VAL A 34 15.56 -15.24 -10.86
C VAL A 34 15.23 -16.01 -9.60
N GLU A 35 14.77 -15.30 -8.59
CA GLU A 35 14.27 -15.86 -7.34
C GLU A 35 12.81 -15.45 -7.16
N PHE A 36 11.90 -16.41 -7.09
CA PHE A 36 10.49 -16.12 -6.83
C PHE A 36 10.27 -15.98 -5.34
N LEU A 37 9.56 -14.93 -4.94
CA LEU A 37 9.24 -14.72 -3.55
C LEU A 37 8.01 -15.55 -3.19
N GLU A 38 8.03 -16.16 -2.01
CA GLU A 38 6.87 -16.86 -1.47
C GLU A 38 5.83 -15.84 -1.00
N ALA A 39 5.03 -15.36 -1.95
CA ALA A 39 3.90 -14.46 -1.70
C ALA A 39 2.59 -15.12 -2.12
N ASP A 40 1.48 -14.68 -1.51
CA ASP A 40 0.16 -15.00 -2.01
C ASP A 40 -0.05 -14.28 -3.36
N ASN A 41 0.21 -14.98 -4.47
CA ASN A 41 0.21 -14.48 -5.87
C ASN A 41 -1.17 -14.04 -6.41
N TRP A 42 -2.03 -13.49 -5.56
CA TRP A 42 -3.36 -13.02 -5.91
C TRP A 42 -3.28 -11.76 -6.77
N LEU A 43 -2.34 -10.86 -6.46
CA LEU A 43 -2.24 -9.55 -7.10
C LEU A 43 -1.11 -9.45 -8.13
N SER A 44 -0.06 -10.27 -8.01
CA SER A 44 1.01 -10.41 -9.00
C SER A 44 1.80 -11.70 -8.75
N THR A 45 2.73 -12.03 -9.64
CA THR A 45 3.81 -12.99 -9.37
C THR A 45 5.10 -12.18 -9.15
N PRO A 46 5.54 -12.00 -7.89
CA PRO A 46 6.75 -11.25 -7.58
C PRO A 46 8.01 -12.12 -7.71
N CYS A 47 9.07 -11.54 -8.24
CA CYS A 47 10.40 -12.15 -8.25
C CYS A 47 11.51 -11.12 -8.14
N VAL A 48 12.67 -11.57 -7.69
CA VAL A 48 13.92 -10.81 -7.63
C VAL A 48 14.83 -11.27 -8.76
N ILE A 49 15.43 -10.32 -9.48
CA ILE A 49 16.40 -10.58 -10.54
C ILE A 49 17.76 -10.09 -10.12
N ASP A 50 18.73 -11.01 -10.07
CA ASP A 50 20.14 -10.76 -9.75
C ASP A 50 20.39 -9.92 -8.47
N ASP A 51 19.50 -10.04 -7.47
CA ASP A 51 19.50 -9.23 -6.23
C ASP A 51 19.49 -7.71 -6.48
N GLU A 52 19.05 -7.26 -7.66
CA GLU A 52 19.07 -5.85 -8.06
C GLU A 52 17.68 -5.31 -8.34
N TRP A 53 16.82 -6.13 -8.98
CA TRP A 53 15.49 -5.70 -9.38
C TRP A 53 14.41 -6.55 -8.73
N PHE A 54 13.43 -5.87 -8.16
CA PHE A 54 12.17 -6.46 -7.78
C PHE A 54 11.20 -6.32 -8.96
N VAL A 55 10.62 -7.43 -9.40
CA VAL A 55 9.76 -7.49 -10.57
C VAL A 55 8.40 -8.03 -10.19
N LYS A 56 7.34 -7.29 -10.51
CA LYS A 56 5.96 -7.78 -10.43
C LYS A 56 5.47 -8.16 -11.82
N ILE A 57 5.04 -9.41 -11.96
CA ILE A 57 4.40 -9.90 -13.18
C ILE A 57 2.89 -9.96 -12.93
N VAL A 58 2.13 -9.15 -13.65
CA VAL A 58 0.68 -9.03 -13.51
C VAL A 58 -0.01 -9.72 -14.68
N SER A 59 -0.82 -10.73 -14.40
CA SER A 59 -1.67 -11.37 -15.41
C SER A 59 -3.05 -10.73 -15.48
N ARG A 60 -3.83 -11.05 -16.53
CA ARG A 60 -5.25 -10.66 -16.61
C ARG A 60 -6.09 -11.17 -15.45
N GLN A 61 -5.76 -12.36 -14.93
CA GLN A 61 -6.47 -12.91 -13.78
C GLN A 61 -6.15 -12.09 -12.52
N ASN A 62 -4.89 -11.71 -12.33
CA ASN A 62 -4.52 -10.81 -11.24
C ASN A 62 -5.23 -9.46 -11.35
N ALA A 63 -5.28 -8.88 -12.55
CA ALA A 63 -6.00 -7.63 -12.79
C ALA A 63 -7.50 -7.74 -12.48
N LEU A 64 -8.13 -8.86 -12.82
CA LEU A 64 -9.53 -9.10 -12.49
C LEU A 64 -9.76 -9.21 -10.96
N VAL A 65 -8.88 -9.93 -10.26
CA VAL A 65 -8.93 -10.03 -8.79
C VAL A 65 -8.76 -8.65 -8.17
N HIS A 66 -7.80 -7.85 -8.66
CA HIS A 66 -7.60 -6.48 -8.21
C HIS A 66 -8.85 -5.63 -8.43
N ALA A 67 -9.46 -5.66 -9.62
CA ALA A 67 -10.68 -4.91 -9.91
C ALA A 67 -11.87 -5.29 -9.00
N LEU A 68 -11.99 -6.57 -8.64
CA LEU A 68 -13.01 -7.04 -7.69
C LEU A 68 -12.75 -6.52 -6.28
N LEU A 69 -11.50 -6.57 -5.80
CA LEU A 69 -11.11 -6.04 -4.49
C LEU A 69 -11.31 -4.52 -4.42
N THR A 70 -10.85 -3.77 -5.43
CA THR A 70 -11.11 -2.33 -5.57
C THR A 70 -12.60 -2.02 -5.55
N THR A 71 -13.42 -2.81 -6.25
CA THR A 71 -14.88 -2.61 -6.25
C THR A 71 -15.47 -2.87 -4.87
N GLY A 72 -15.04 -3.91 -4.17
CA GLY A 72 -15.44 -4.15 -2.78
C GLY A 72 -15.06 -2.99 -1.86
N ARG A 73 -13.85 -2.44 -2.03
CA ARG A 73 -13.40 -1.27 -1.28
C ARG A 73 -14.27 -0.03 -1.55
N ASN A 74 -14.59 0.24 -2.82
CA ASN A 74 -15.47 1.35 -3.20
C ASN A 74 -16.90 1.19 -2.67
N VAL A 75 -17.44 -0.03 -2.61
CA VAL A 75 -18.76 -0.30 -2.01
C VAL A 75 -18.74 -0.08 -0.49
N GLY A 76 -17.68 -0.48 0.19
CA GLY A 76 -17.51 -0.21 1.61
C GLY A 76 -17.26 1.28 1.91
N ALA A 77 -16.57 2.01 1.05
CA ALA A 77 -16.51 3.47 1.14
C ALA A 77 -17.92 4.09 1.03
N PHE A 78 -18.78 3.56 0.16
CA PHE A 78 -20.19 3.99 0.05
C PHE A 78 -21.01 3.75 1.31
N SER A 79 -20.79 2.68 2.06
CA SER A 79 -21.50 2.47 3.33
C SER A 79 -21.09 3.48 4.42
N SER A 80 -19.92 4.12 4.28
CA SER A 80 -19.50 5.26 5.12
C SER A 80 -20.07 6.62 4.65
N GLY A 81 -20.92 6.63 3.62
CA GLY A 81 -21.56 7.84 3.07
C GLY A 81 -20.74 8.58 2.03
N THR A 82 -19.69 7.96 1.47
CA THR A 82 -18.78 8.58 0.48
C THR A 82 -18.86 7.83 -0.86
N GLU A 83 -18.86 8.52 -2.00
CA GLU A 83 -18.74 7.81 -3.29
C GLU A 83 -17.39 7.08 -3.41
N GLY A 84 -17.33 5.96 -4.15
CA GLY A 84 -16.09 5.20 -4.31
C GLY A 84 -14.96 6.04 -4.92
N PHE A 85 -13.75 5.94 -4.37
CA PHE A 85 -12.61 6.80 -4.70
C PHE A 85 -11.34 6.04 -5.14
N PHE A 86 -11.37 4.70 -5.21
CA PHE A 86 -10.25 3.90 -5.72
C PHE A 86 -10.34 3.66 -7.23
N ASP A 87 -9.23 3.87 -7.93
CA ASP A 87 -9.07 3.67 -9.38
C ASP A 87 -9.28 2.19 -9.78
N ARG A 88 -10.00 1.97 -10.89
CA ARG A 88 -10.11 0.65 -11.55
C ARG A 88 -9.29 0.65 -12.83
N PHE A 89 -8.55 -0.44 -13.04
CA PHE A 89 -7.76 -0.66 -14.25
C PHE A 89 -8.38 -1.77 -15.09
N ASP A 90 -8.41 -1.57 -16.41
CA ASP A 90 -9.03 -2.52 -17.34
C ASP A 90 -8.01 -3.53 -17.87
N THR A 91 -6.70 -3.23 -17.77
CA THR A 91 -5.63 -4.09 -18.29
C THR A 91 -4.43 -4.24 -17.33
N PRO A 92 -3.69 -5.37 -17.39
CA PRO A 92 -2.45 -5.54 -16.62
C PRO A 92 -1.39 -4.48 -16.90
N ARG A 93 -1.37 -3.94 -18.12
CA ARG A 93 -0.45 -2.88 -18.53
C ARG A 93 -0.75 -1.57 -17.80
N GLU A 94 -2.01 -1.14 -17.82
CA GLU A 94 -2.43 0.08 -17.12
C GLU A 94 -2.13 -0.02 -15.62
N MET A 95 -2.32 -1.20 -15.01
CA MET A 95 -1.98 -1.41 -13.60
C MET A 95 -0.50 -1.14 -13.31
N VAL A 96 0.41 -1.74 -14.07
CA VAL A 96 1.86 -1.57 -13.82
C VAL A 96 2.36 -0.17 -14.18
N GLU A 97 1.80 0.45 -15.22
CA GLU A 97 2.13 1.83 -15.60
C GLU A 97 1.64 2.82 -14.51
N HIS A 98 0.46 2.58 -13.93
CA HIS A 98 -0.07 3.41 -12.85
C HIS A 98 0.74 3.27 -11.56
N GLU A 99 1.07 2.04 -11.17
CA GLU A 99 1.90 1.79 -9.98
C GLU A 99 3.31 2.39 -10.14
N TYR A 100 3.88 2.31 -11.35
CA TYR A 100 5.13 2.98 -11.70
C TYR A 100 5.03 4.50 -11.51
N GLU A 101 3.98 5.14 -12.06
CA GLU A 101 3.80 6.59 -11.96
C GLU A 101 3.51 7.05 -10.53
N ALA A 102 2.71 6.29 -9.76
CA ALA A 102 2.45 6.56 -8.36
C ALA A 102 3.74 6.51 -7.54
N THR A 103 4.54 5.45 -7.72
CA THR A 103 5.84 5.29 -7.06
C THR A 103 6.82 6.39 -7.45
N ARG A 104 6.84 6.77 -8.73
CA ARG A 104 7.69 7.86 -9.23
C ARG A 104 7.32 9.17 -8.56
N ARG A 105 6.02 9.52 -8.52
CA ARG A 105 5.52 10.74 -7.86
C ARG A 105 5.85 10.78 -6.37
N MET A 106 5.67 9.67 -5.65
CA MET A 106 6.03 9.58 -4.22
C MET A 106 7.50 9.94 -4.00
N ARG A 107 8.40 9.42 -4.84
CA ARG A 107 9.83 9.77 -4.77
C ARG A 107 10.11 11.23 -5.12
N GLU A 108 9.38 11.81 -6.08
CA GLU A 108 9.55 13.21 -6.47
C GLU A 108 9.18 14.19 -5.37
N ILE A 109 8.22 13.82 -4.52
CA ILE A 109 7.84 14.61 -3.34
C ILE A 109 8.71 14.32 -2.11
N GLY A 110 9.77 13.52 -2.27
CA GLY A 110 10.76 13.25 -1.23
C GLY A 110 10.44 12.07 -0.32
N LEU A 111 9.41 11.27 -0.61
CA LEU A 111 9.12 10.07 0.16
C LEU A 111 10.01 8.90 -0.26
N ASN A 112 10.37 8.11 0.73
CA ASN A 112 11.04 6.84 0.53
C ASN A 112 10.07 5.82 -0.07
N ALA A 113 10.35 5.41 -1.30
CA ALA A 113 9.70 4.29 -1.99
C ALA A 113 10.75 3.64 -2.91
N PRO A 114 10.66 2.35 -3.26
CA PRO A 114 11.61 1.72 -4.17
C PRO A 114 11.71 2.49 -5.49
N ARG A 115 12.92 2.69 -6.04
CA ARG A 115 13.07 3.41 -7.31
C ARG A 115 12.33 2.67 -8.43
N PRO A 116 11.38 3.30 -9.13
CA PRO A 116 10.75 2.69 -10.28
C PRO A 116 11.71 2.74 -11.47
N ILE A 117 11.90 1.59 -12.13
CA ILE A 117 12.89 1.43 -13.21
C ILE A 117 12.22 1.34 -14.57
N ASP A 118 11.16 0.53 -14.70
CA ASP A 118 10.45 0.33 -15.97
C ASP A 118 9.04 -0.23 -15.73
N ALA A 119 8.12 0.02 -16.66
CA ALA A 119 6.77 -0.54 -16.68
C ALA A 119 6.33 -0.81 -18.12
N PHE A 120 5.96 -2.05 -18.42
CA PHE A 120 5.66 -2.45 -19.79
C PHE A 120 4.80 -3.71 -19.85
N GLU A 121 4.39 -4.10 -21.07
CA GLU A 121 3.69 -5.35 -21.30
C GLU A 121 4.54 -6.33 -22.12
N VAL A 122 4.53 -7.61 -21.73
CA VAL A 122 5.04 -8.72 -22.53
C VAL A 122 4.00 -9.82 -22.61
N ASN A 123 3.55 -10.16 -23.82
CA ASN A 123 2.66 -11.30 -24.05
C ASN A 123 1.38 -11.25 -23.17
N GLY A 124 0.76 -10.06 -23.06
CA GLY A 124 -0.43 -9.84 -22.24
C GLY A 124 -0.20 -9.93 -20.72
N LEU A 125 1.06 -9.83 -20.27
CA LEU A 125 1.44 -9.68 -18.87
C LEU A 125 1.99 -8.28 -18.65
N GLY A 126 1.47 -7.56 -17.66
CA GLY A 126 2.09 -6.35 -17.15
C GLY A 126 3.36 -6.72 -16.40
N VAL A 127 4.42 -5.93 -16.57
CA VAL A 127 5.70 -6.10 -15.91
C VAL A 127 6.08 -4.75 -15.31
N LEU A 128 6.18 -4.72 -13.98
CA LEU A 128 6.73 -3.58 -13.23
C LEU A 128 8.12 -3.97 -12.74
N VAL A 129 9.10 -3.10 -12.95
CA VAL A 129 10.47 -3.26 -12.47
C VAL A 129 10.77 -2.13 -11.49
N LEU A 130 11.10 -2.51 -10.26
CA LEU A 130 11.51 -1.61 -9.18
C LEU A 130 12.92 -1.98 -8.71
N GLU A 131 13.58 -1.06 -8.03
CA GLU A 131 14.74 -1.36 -7.19
C GLU A 131 14.40 -2.45 -6.17
N TYR A 132 15.27 -3.44 -6.04
CA TYR A 132 15.19 -4.40 -4.94
C TYR A 132 15.86 -3.82 -3.69
N LEU A 133 15.13 -3.84 -2.57
CA LEU A 133 15.68 -3.55 -1.26
C LEU A 133 16.21 -4.86 -0.66
N PRO A 134 17.52 -5.02 -0.40
CA PRO A 134 18.08 -6.31 0.00
C PRO A 134 17.98 -6.61 1.51
N ALA A 135 17.80 -5.59 2.35
CA ALA A 135 17.75 -5.71 3.81
C ALA A 135 16.62 -4.87 4.39
N PHE A 136 15.38 -5.31 4.15
CA PHE A 136 14.19 -4.69 4.73
C PHE A 136 13.44 -5.67 5.63
N GLU A 137 12.70 -5.13 6.58
CA GLU A 137 11.68 -5.83 7.35
C GLU A 137 10.34 -5.13 7.10
N SER A 138 9.23 -5.88 7.03
CA SER A 138 7.92 -5.24 7.02
C SER A 138 7.58 -4.71 8.42
N LEU A 139 6.70 -3.72 8.53
CA LEU A 139 6.26 -3.21 9.82
C LEU A 139 5.56 -4.31 10.66
N ASP A 140 5.08 -5.38 10.03
CA ASP A 140 4.49 -6.54 10.72
C ASP A 140 5.54 -7.34 11.49
N ASP A 141 6.75 -7.44 10.94
CA ASP A 141 7.84 -8.28 11.44
C ASP A 141 8.74 -7.59 12.48
N VAL A 142 8.79 -6.25 12.48
CA VAL A 142 9.62 -5.51 13.43
C VAL A 142 9.05 -5.54 14.86
N SER A 143 9.87 -5.27 15.86
CA SER A 143 9.45 -5.24 17.28
C SER A 143 8.56 -4.03 17.64
N ASP A 144 7.75 -4.14 18.70
CA ASP A 144 6.89 -3.05 19.20
C ASP A 144 7.66 -1.77 19.51
N ASP A 145 8.88 -1.88 20.07
CA ASP A 145 9.75 -0.74 20.37
C ASP A 145 10.13 0.04 19.11
N VAL A 146 10.34 -0.68 18.00
CA VAL A 146 10.63 -0.08 16.68
C VAL A 146 9.37 0.55 16.10
N VAL A 147 8.22 -0.12 16.17
CA VAL A 147 6.93 0.45 15.73
C VAL A 147 6.64 1.76 16.49
N ALA A 148 6.86 1.77 17.80
CA ALA A 148 6.65 2.95 18.63
C ALA A 148 7.57 4.11 18.24
N ALA A 149 8.85 3.82 17.95
CA ALA A 149 9.81 4.82 17.50
C ALA A 149 9.47 5.40 16.12
N GLN A 150 8.90 4.58 15.23
CA GLN A 150 8.61 4.93 13.83
C GLN A 150 7.18 5.49 13.62
N ALA A 151 6.33 5.47 14.64
CA ALA A 151 4.94 5.91 14.53
C ALA A 151 4.80 7.37 14.10
N GLY A 152 5.64 8.26 14.64
CA GLY A 152 5.68 9.68 14.24
C GLY A 152 6.06 9.83 12.77
N ASP A 153 7.17 9.21 12.37
CA ASP A 153 7.69 9.23 11.00
C ASP A 153 6.66 8.70 9.99
N LEU A 154 5.88 7.67 10.34
CA LEU A 154 4.79 7.17 9.50
C LEU A 154 3.73 8.26 9.25
N PHE A 155 3.31 8.99 10.28
CA PHE A 155 2.34 10.08 10.13
C PHE A 155 2.93 11.27 9.37
N GLU A 156 4.23 11.58 9.54
CA GLU A 156 4.91 12.61 8.75
C GLU A 156 4.99 12.26 7.25
N MET A 157 5.26 10.98 6.94
CA MET A 157 5.23 10.49 5.56
C MET A 157 3.82 10.58 4.94
N LEU A 158 2.78 10.22 5.69
CA LEU A 158 1.39 10.37 5.25
C LEU A 158 1.01 11.84 5.05
N ALA A 159 1.44 12.73 5.95
CA ALA A 159 1.15 14.16 5.82
C ALA A 159 1.80 14.73 4.56
N THR A 160 3.05 14.37 4.30
CA THR A 160 3.75 14.74 3.06
C THR A 160 3.01 14.23 1.82
N LEU A 161 2.48 13.00 1.85
CA LEU A 161 1.70 12.44 0.76
C LEU A 161 0.40 13.24 0.51
N HIS A 162 -0.35 13.52 1.58
CA HIS A 162 -1.61 14.26 1.54
C HIS A 162 -1.43 15.72 1.11
N ASP A 163 -0.36 16.38 1.56
CA ASP A 163 -0.01 17.76 1.19
C ASP A 163 0.26 17.92 -0.32
N HIS A 164 0.64 16.83 -0.98
CA HIS A 164 0.85 16.78 -2.44
C HIS A 164 -0.37 16.23 -3.20
N GLY A 165 -1.53 16.14 -2.55
CA GLY A 165 -2.78 15.67 -3.16
C GLY A 165 -2.77 14.18 -3.51
N MET A 166 -1.86 13.41 -2.89
CA MET A 166 -1.78 11.97 -3.05
C MET A 166 -2.33 11.27 -1.82
N ALA A 167 -2.69 10.00 -1.95
CA ALA A 167 -2.98 9.12 -0.83
C ALA A 167 -2.31 7.76 -1.08
N HIS A 168 -2.13 6.98 -0.01
CA HIS A 168 -1.63 5.63 -0.14
C HIS A 168 -2.74 4.70 -0.60
N GLY A 169 -3.93 4.80 -0.01
CA GLY A 169 -5.13 4.05 -0.38
C GLY A 169 -5.11 2.54 -0.10
N ASP A 170 -3.97 2.00 0.36
CA ASP A 170 -3.85 0.60 0.76
C ASP A 170 -2.86 0.38 1.89
N LEU A 171 -2.90 1.26 2.89
CA LEU A 171 -1.97 1.20 4.00
C LEU A 171 -2.23 -0.03 4.89
N ARG A 172 -1.24 -0.93 4.93
CA ARG A 172 -1.16 -2.14 5.75
C ARG A 172 0.26 -2.28 6.27
N ALA A 173 0.47 -3.03 7.35
CA ALA A 173 1.81 -3.27 7.90
C ALA A 173 2.79 -3.84 6.85
N GLU A 174 2.33 -4.75 5.99
CA GLU A 174 3.13 -5.33 4.89
C GLU A 174 3.58 -4.31 3.83
N ASN A 175 2.83 -3.21 3.66
CA ASN A 175 3.12 -2.16 2.66
C ASN A 175 4.02 -1.05 3.22
N ILE A 176 4.44 -1.18 4.49
CA ILE A 176 5.34 -0.26 5.16
C ILE A 176 6.60 -1.06 5.47
N LEU A 177 7.70 -0.72 4.79
CA LEU A 177 8.97 -1.40 4.99
C LEU A 177 9.90 -0.54 5.84
N LEU A 178 10.70 -1.17 6.68
CA LEU A 178 11.82 -0.54 7.37
C LEU A 178 13.11 -1.00 6.69
N CYS A 179 13.87 -0.06 6.12
CA CYS A 179 15.15 -0.32 5.47
C CYS A 179 16.17 0.69 5.98
N ASP A 180 17.29 0.19 6.52
CA ASP A 180 18.37 1.03 7.09
C ASP A 180 17.88 2.07 8.13
N GLY A 181 16.82 1.74 8.88
CA GLY A 181 16.23 2.59 9.92
C GLY A 181 15.21 3.61 9.41
N GLU A 182 14.95 3.64 8.11
CA GLU A 182 14.01 4.56 7.47
C GLU A 182 12.78 3.79 6.96
N LEU A 183 11.60 4.41 7.07
CA LEU A 183 10.37 3.85 6.52
C LEU A 183 10.29 4.05 5.01
N TYR A 184 9.70 3.08 4.32
CA TYR A 184 9.42 3.09 2.89
C TYR A 184 7.96 2.71 2.65
N PHE A 185 7.29 3.41 1.73
CA PHE A 185 6.01 2.97 1.19
C PHE A 185 6.19 2.13 -0.08
N ILE A 186 5.43 1.05 -0.14
CA ILE A 186 5.25 0.23 -1.35
C ILE A 186 3.77 0.11 -1.68
N ASP A 187 3.45 -0.27 -2.91
CA ASP A 187 2.09 -0.62 -3.33
C ASP A 187 1.06 0.49 -3.10
N ALA A 188 1.49 1.76 -3.17
CA ALA A 188 0.57 2.87 -3.09
C ALA A 188 -0.34 2.91 -4.32
N THR A 189 -1.63 3.08 -4.08
CA THR A 189 -2.64 3.25 -5.10
C THR A 189 -2.89 4.73 -5.31
N SER A 190 -2.89 5.21 -6.56
CA SER A 190 -3.43 6.56 -6.81
C SER A 190 -4.93 6.59 -6.56
N VAL A 191 -5.37 7.73 -6.06
CA VAL A 191 -6.76 8.06 -5.76
C VAL A 191 -7.10 9.33 -6.55
N HIS A 192 -8.40 9.53 -6.80
CA HIS A 192 -8.83 10.72 -7.53
C HIS A 192 -8.47 12.01 -6.78
N GLU A 193 -7.87 12.97 -7.49
CA GLU A 193 -7.47 14.29 -6.98
C GLU A 193 -8.66 15.08 -6.37
N ASP A 194 -9.90 14.78 -6.77
CA ASP A 194 -11.11 15.43 -6.25
C ASP A 194 -11.58 14.89 -4.88
N ARG A 195 -10.85 13.96 -4.26
CA ARG A 195 -11.24 13.23 -3.03
C ARG A 195 -10.18 13.26 -1.93
N VAL A 196 -9.37 14.32 -1.87
CA VAL A 196 -8.26 14.43 -0.90
C VAL A 196 -8.76 14.27 0.54
N GLU A 197 -9.83 14.97 0.95
CA GLU A 197 -10.33 14.87 2.33
C GLU A 197 -10.78 13.46 2.72
N GLU A 198 -11.44 12.73 1.81
CA GLU A 198 -11.87 11.36 2.06
C GLU A 198 -10.73 10.35 2.06
N THR A 199 -9.76 10.55 1.18
CA THR A 199 -8.59 9.67 1.07
C THR A 199 -7.60 9.89 2.20
N THR A 200 -7.39 11.13 2.66
CA THR A 200 -6.66 11.46 3.90
C THR A 200 -7.28 10.79 5.10
N ALA A 201 -8.60 10.98 5.31
CA ALA A 201 -9.31 10.37 6.42
C ALA A 201 -9.24 8.83 6.39
N TYR A 202 -9.28 8.24 5.19
CA TYR A 202 -9.16 6.80 5.01
C TYR A 202 -7.75 6.27 5.34
N ASP A 203 -6.71 6.92 4.83
CA ASP A 203 -5.32 6.56 5.14
C ASP A 203 -5.03 6.67 6.63
N LEU A 204 -5.50 7.75 7.27
CA LEU A 204 -5.38 7.93 8.72
C LEU A 204 -6.08 6.80 9.49
N ALA A 205 -7.28 6.40 9.06
CA ALA A 205 -7.98 5.26 9.67
C ALA A 205 -7.19 3.96 9.52
N CYS A 206 -6.58 3.73 8.35
CA CYS A 206 -5.73 2.57 8.12
C CYS A 206 -4.44 2.62 8.96
N ALA A 207 -3.80 3.79 9.09
CA ALA A 207 -2.58 3.98 9.88
C ALA A 207 -2.84 3.73 11.37
N LEU A 208 -3.91 4.31 11.90
CA LEU A 208 -4.36 4.07 13.27
C LEU A 208 -4.65 2.58 13.48
N ALA A 209 -5.36 1.93 12.57
CA ALA A 209 -5.68 0.51 12.66
C ALA A 209 -4.43 -0.40 12.61
N VAL A 210 -3.40 -0.03 11.84
CA VAL A 210 -2.14 -0.77 11.75
C VAL A 210 -1.34 -0.66 13.05
N LEU A 211 -1.28 0.53 13.65
CA LEU A 211 -0.43 0.80 14.80
C LEU A 211 -1.10 0.47 16.15
N GLU A 212 -2.43 0.57 16.24
CA GLU A 212 -3.16 0.40 17.49
C GLU A 212 -2.94 -0.93 18.20
N PRO A 213 -2.87 -2.09 17.53
CA PRO A 213 -2.65 -3.37 18.21
C PRO A 213 -1.29 -3.46 18.91
N ARG A 214 -0.31 -2.67 18.44
CA ARG A 214 1.08 -2.67 18.91
C ARG A 214 1.33 -1.60 19.97
N LEU A 215 0.66 -0.44 19.86
CA LEU A 215 0.89 0.74 20.72
C LEU A 215 -0.27 1.06 21.68
N GLY A 216 -1.47 0.57 21.37
CA GLY A 216 -2.70 0.95 22.04
C GLY A 216 -3.31 2.26 21.53
N SER A 217 -4.64 2.36 21.64
CA SER A 217 -5.44 3.44 21.05
C SER A 217 -5.04 4.86 21.48
N ARG A 218 -4.55 5.04 22.71
CA ARG A 218 -4.14 6.36 23.21
C ARG A 218 -2.82 6.80 22.60
N ASP A 219 -1.81 5.95 22.68
CA ASP A 219 -0.46 6.31 22.28
C ASP A 219 -0.36 6.51 20.76
N VAL A 220 -1.14 5.76 19.97
CA VAL A 220 -1.23 5.98 18.52
C VAL A 220 -1.92 7.30 18.17
N VAL A 221 -2.99 7.68 18.89
CA VAL A 221 -3.64 8.98 18.67
C VAL A 221 -2.74 10.12 19.10
N ASP A 222 -2.01 9.98 20.22
CA ASP A 222 -1.02 10.96 20.68
C ASP A 222 0.13 11.12 19.66
N ALA A 223 0.60 10.03 19.04
CA ALA A 223 1.58 10.08 17.95
C ALA A 223 1.00 10.81 16.72
N ALA A 224 -0.22 10.50 16.30
CA ALA A 224 -0.87 11.14 15.16
C ALA A 224 -1.08 12.65 15.38
N LEU A 225 -1.42 13.06 16.62
CA LEU A 225 -1.61 14.45 17.02
C LEU A 225 -0.33 15.29 17.00
N SER A 226 0.84 14.65 16.94
CA SER A 226 2.10 15.38 16.76
C SER A 226 2.25 15.96 15.35
N VAL A 227 1.50 15.44 14.38
CA VAL A 227 1.56 15.82 12.97
C VAL A 227 0.26 16.46 12.48
N TYR A 228 -0.90 15.86 12.83
CA TYR A 228 -2.20 16.29 12.35
C TYR A 228 -3.00 17.04 13.42
N ASP A 229 -3.83 17.98 12.98
CA ASP A 229 -4.76 18.64 13.89
C ASP A 229 -5.90 17.68 14.32
N PRO A 230 -6.51 17.93 15.50
CA PRO A 230 -7.55 17.05 16.02
C PRO A 230 -8.79 16.89 15.13
N GLU A 231 -9.18 17.89 14.35
CA GLU A 231 -10.37 17.80 13.49
C GLU A 231 -10.07 16.93 12.25
N THR A 232 -8.87 17.07 11.68
CA THR A 232 -8.39 16.18 10.61
C THR A 232 -8.34 14.73 11.08
N LEU A 233 -7.80 14.45 12.27
CA LEU A 233 -7.80 13.09 12.84
C LEU A 233 -9.21 12.58 13.14
N LEU A 234 -10.11 13.43 13.64
CA LEU A 234 -11.51 13.05 13.90
C LEU A 234 -12.21 12.56 12.62
N SER A 235 -11.83 13.08 11.45
CA SER A 235 -12.38 12.64 10.17
C SER A 235 -12.13 11.15 9.89
N ALA A 236 -11.03 10.56 10.39
CA ALA A 236 -10.70 9.14 10.23
C ALA A 236 -11.73 8.21 10.88
N ARG A 237 -12.44 8.69 11.91
CA ARG A 237 -13.48 7.96 12.63
C ARG A 237 -14.55 7.36 11.70
N ARG A 238 -14.87 8.04 10.59
CA ARG A 238 -15.90 7.57 9.63
C ARG A 238 -15.50 6.30 8.89
N PHE A 239 -14.20 6.00 8.82
CA PHE A 239 -13.65 4.86 8.09
C PHE A 239 -13.25 3.69 8.99
N LEU A 240 -13.15 3.86 10.31
CA LEU A 240 -12.74 2.77 11.22
C LEU A 240 -13.61 1.51 11.08
N ASP A 241 -14.94 1.67 10.98
CA ASP A 241 -15.84 0.52 10.78
C ASP A 241 -15.61 -0.19 9.45
N PHE A 242 -15.25 0.57 8.41
CA PHE A 242 -14.93 0.03 7.09
C PHE A 242 -13.58 -0.68 7.08
N VAL A 243 -12.55 -0.07 7.69
CA VAL A 243 -11.21 -0.67 7.82
C VAL A 243 -11.29 -1.99 8.59
N ARG A 244 -12.11 -2.07 9.64
CA ARG A 244 -12.33 -3.31 10.42
C ARG A 244 -12.97 -4.47 9.63
N LEU A 245 -13.59 -4.21 8.48
CA LEU A 245 -14.10 -5.27 7.61
C LEU A 245 -12.99 -5.94 6.79
N ARG A 246 -11.80 -5.35 6.75
CA ARG A 246 -10.64 -5.88 6.04
C ARG A 246 -9.98 -6.98 6.89
N PRO A 247 -9.62 -8.13 6.28
CA PRO A 247 -9.03 -9.25 7.02
C PRO A 247 -7.61 -8.96 7.55
N ASP A 248 -6.96 -7.96 6.99
CA ASP A 248 -5.61 -7.47 7.30
C ASP A 248 -5.56 -6.43 8.44
N HIS A 249 -6.72 -6.06 9.01
CA HIS A 249 -6.80 -5.09 10.11
C HIS A 249 -7.62 -5.67 11.28
N GLU A 250 -6.95 -6.03 12.37
CA GLU A 250 -7.56 -6.43 13.64
C GLU A 250 -7.17 -5.43 14.74
N PHE A 251 -8.11 -4.59 15.17
CA PHE A 251 -7.84 -3.47 16.11
C PHE A 251 -9.09 -3.09 16.92
N ASP A 252 -8.91 -2.36 18.03
CA ASP A 252 -10.01 -1.85 18.85
C ASP A 252 -10.61 -0.55 18.27
N SER A 253 -11.53 -0.72 17.32
CA SER A 253 -12.23 0.40 16.68
C SER A 253 -13.06 1.25 17.66
N THR A 254 -13.46 0.69 18.80
CA THR A 254 -14.31 1.40 19.78
C THR A 254 -13.46 2.36 20.60
N THR A 255 -12.32 1.88 21.10
CA THR A 255 -11.42 2.69 21.91
C THR A 255 -10.73 3.76 21.06
N LEU A 256 -10.29 3.45 19.84
CA LEU A 256 -9.77 4.46 18.91
C LEU A 256 -10.75 5.59 18.67
N ARG A 257 -12.01 5.24 18.38
CA ARG A 257 -13.05 6.23 18.19
C ARG A 257 -13.20 7.16 19.40
N SER A 258 -13.17 6.61 20.60
CA SER A 258 -13.27 7.39 21.83
C SER A 258 -12.08 8.33 22.03
N GLU A 259 -10.86 7.88 21.74
CA GLU A 259 -9.66 8.72 21.88
C GLU A 259 -9.61 9.84 20.81
N LEU A 260 -10.06 9.57 19.58
CA LEU A 260 -10.21 10.60 18.53
C LEU A 260 -11.23 11.68 18.93
N GLU A 261 -12.40 11.29 19.44
CA GLU A 261 -13.43 12.23 19.90
C GLU A 261 -12.92 13.10 21.07
N LYS A 262 -12.25 12.47 22.03
CA LYS A 262 -11.64 13.15 23.17
C LYS A 262 -10.55 14.13 22.75
N ALA A 263 -9.70 13.76 21.79
CA ALA A 263 -8.67 14.65 21.25
C ALA A 263 -9.29 15.89 20.60
N ALA A 264 -10.34 15.73 19.79
CA ALA A 264 -11.05 16.83 19.16
C ALA A 264 -11.73 17.75 20.20
N ASP A 265 -12.38 17.18 21.22
CA ASP A 265 -13.00 17.97 22.29
C ASP A 265 -11.99 18.79 23.09
N LEU A 266 -10.80 18.25 23.36
CA LEU A 266 -9.71 18.98 24.01
C LEU A 266 -9.12 20.06 23.09
N GLY A 267 -9.03 19.80 21.78
CA GLY A 267 -8.59 20.77 20.78
C GLY A 267 -9.51 22.00 20.71
N ARG A 268 -10.83 21.78 20.73
CA ARG A 268 -11.85 22.86 20.71
C ARG A 268 -11.87 23.74 21.96
N GLN A 269 -11.26 23.31 23.06
CA GLN A 269 -11.22 24.04 24.33
C GLN A 269 -9.97 24.93 24.49
N ARG A 270 -9.01 24.85 23.55
CA ARG A 270 -7.78 25.67 23.54
C ARG A 270 -7.95 26.89 22.64
#